data_AF-A0ABD2WNB9-F1
#
_entry.id   AF-A0ABD2WNB9-F1
#
_cell.length_a   1.000
_cell.length_b   1.000
_cell.length_c   1.000
_cell.angle_alpha   90.00
_cell.angle_beta   90.00
_cell.angle_gamma   90.00
#
_symmetry.space_group_name_H-M   'P 1'
#
loop_
_entity.id
_entity.type
_entity.pdbx_description
1 polymer ?
#
loop_
_entity_poly.entity_id
_entity_poly.type
_entity_poly.pdbx_seq_one_letter_code
_entity_poly.pdbx_strand_id
1 'polypeptide(L)'
;MLPEFDTRVTSTESQPTSYRSVVLEVVELSQELGGEGFEDLQEQEVLELVMPGSETLSTEDVEQMVQLAGQEKTILPQPEDDLEKKFYFKSIVKIIDLIQNAIDEALSQDPVMTRGLSFKHSCDSAIKIYEDLYKDYRRKIKQSRITDFLQKK
;
A
#
# COMPACT_ATOMS: atom_id res chain seq x y z
N MET A 1 -2.88 47.34 32.74
CA MET A 1 -4.11 46.54 32.93
C MET A 1 -4.20 45.59 31.75
N LEU A 2 -3.94 44.31 31.97
CA LEU A 2 -4.17 43.24 31.00
C LEU A 2 -5.56 42.64 31.30
N PRO A 3 -6.44 42.41 30.31
CA PRO A 3 -7.65 41.64 30.54
C PRO A 3 -7.36 40.15 30.45
N GLU A 4 -8.10 39.41 31.29
CA GLU A 4 -7.94 38.01 31.64
C GLU A 4 -8.30 37.04 30.50
N PHE A 5 -7.64 35.88 30.51
CA PHE A 5 -7.95 34.71 29.69
C PHE A 5 -9.35 34.20 30.00
N ASP A 6 -10.27 34.22 29.02
CA ASP A 6 -11.49 33.39 29.06
C ASP A 6 -11.27 32.21 28.11
N THR A 7 -10.75 31.10 28.65
CA THR A 7 -10.72 29.79 28.01
C THR A 7 -12.15 29.27 27.88
N ARG A 8 -12.86 29.70 26.84
CA ARG A 8 -14.04 28.98 26.37
C ARG A 8 -13.57 27.84 25.48
N VAL A 9 -13.30 26.72 26.12
CA VAL A 9 -13.44 25.39 25.52
C VAL A 9 -14.88 25.33 25.03
N THR A 10 -15.10 25.65 23.76
CA THR A 10 -16.35 25.27 23.09
C THR A 10 -16.22 23.78 22.83
N SER A 11 -16.61 23.00 23.83
CA SER A 11 -17.11 21.65 23.63
C SER A 11 -18.19 21.75 22.58
N THR A 12 -17.86 21.43 21.33
CA THR A 12 -18.86 21.12 20.33
C THR A 12 -19.47 19.79 20.76
N GLU A 13 -20.46 19.88 21.65
CA GLU A 13 -21.46 18.85 21.85
C GLU A 13 -22.06 18.58 20.46
N SER A 14 -21.58 17.49 19.84
CA SER A 14 -22.14 16.94 18.62
C SER A 14 -23.59 16.59 18.94
N GLN A 15 -24.51 17.41 18.46
CA GLN A 15 -25.93 17.04 18.40
C GLN A 15 -26.04 15.66 17.72
N PRO A 16 -26.99 14.80 18.12
CA PRO A 16 -27.24 13.54 17.43
C PRO A 16 -27.81 13.89 16.06
N THR A 17 -26.92 14.13 15.09
CA THR A 17 -27.28 14.23 13.69
C THR A 17 -27.91 12.90 13.35
N SER A 18 -29.17 12.91 12.92
CA SER A 18 -29.86 11.69 12.52
C SER A 18 -29.10 11.08 11.34
N TYR A 19 -28.25 10.09 11.63
CA TYR A 19 -27.41 9.40 10.64
C TYR A 19 -28.21 8.92 9.43
N ARG A 20 -29.49 8.66 9.63
CA ARG A 20 -30.45 8.30 8.59
C ARG A 20 -30.56 9.34 7.47
N SER A 21 -30.53 10.63 7.78
CA SER A 21 -30.64 11.68 6.75
C SER A 21 -29.41 11.70 5.85
N VAL A 22 -28.23 11.51 6.45
CA VAL A 22 -26.95 11.48 5.73
C VAL A 22 -26.84 10.20 4.89
N VAL A 23 -27.26 9.06 5.43
CA VAL A 23 -27.31 7.78 4.72
C VAL A 23 -28.18 7.87 3.47
N LEU A 24 -29.37 8.47 3.58
CA LEU A 24 -30.27 8.65 2.44
C LEU A 24 -29.67 9.56 1.36
N GLU A 25 -29.05 10.66 1.76
CA GLU A 25 -28.38 11.58 0.84
C GLU A 25 -27.21 10.91 0.08
N VAL A 26 -26.42 10.09 0.77
CA VAL A 26 -25.31 9.34 0.15
C VAL A 26 -25.82 8.30 -0.85
N VAL A 27 -26.90 7.59 -0.53
CA VAL A 27 -27.52 6.61 -1.45
C VAL A 27 -28.09 7.32 -2.68
N GLU A 28 -28.80 8.43 -2.49
CA GLU A 28 -29.38 9.21 -3.60
C GLU A 28 -28.28 9.73 -4.53
N LEU A 29 -27.21 10.33 -4.00
CA LEU A 29 -26.08 10.79 -4.79
C LEU A 29 -25.37 9.65 -5.53
N SER A 30 -25.26 8.48 -4.90
CA SER A 30 -24.64 7.29 -5.53
C SER A 30 -25.48 6.80 -6.71
N GLN A 31 -26.79 6.75 -6.55
CA GLN A 31 -27.72 6.37 -7.61
C GLN A 31 -27.75 7.39 -8.76
N GLU A 32 -27.61 8.69 -8.47
CA GLU A 32 -27.51 9.74 -9.48
C GLU A 32 -26.21 9.66 -10.31
N LEU A 33 -25.10 9.28 -9.68
CA LEU A 33 -23.81 9.13 -10.36
C LEU A 33 -23.78 7.94 -11.32
N GLY A 34 -24.54 6.89 -11.00
CA GLY A 34 -24.70 5.69 -11.83
C GLY A 34 -23.43 4.83 -11.92
N GLY A 35 -23.57 3.64 -12.52
CA GLY A 35 -22.49 2.69 -12.69
C GLY A 35 -22.51 1.51 -11.73
N GLU A 36 -21.79 0.44 -12.11
CA GLU A 36 -21.75 -0.83 -11.38
C GLU A 36 -21.28 -0.62 -9.94
N GLY A 37 -22.11 -1.02 -8.98
CA GLY A 37 -21.85 -0.86 -7.54
C GLY A 37 -22.32 0.46 -6.91
N PHE A 38 -22.61 1.51 -7.69
CA PHE A 38 -23.20 2.75 -7.18
C PHE A 38 -24.73 2.74 -7.26
N GLU A 39 -25.29 2.18 -8.34
CA GLU A 39 -26.75 1.99 -8.50
C GLU A 39 -27.31 0.97 -7.51
N ASP A 40 -26.50 -0.03 -7.16
CA ASP A 40 -26.87 -1.13 -6.26
C ASP A 40 -26.69 -0.78 -4.78
N LEU A 41 -26.08 0.38 -4.45
CA LEU A 41 -25.74 0.76 -3.08
C LEU A 41 -26.98 0.87 -2.20
N GLN A 42 -27.00 0.13 -1.09
CA GLN A 42 -28.13 0.09 -0.16
C GLN A 42 -27.89 0.94 1.09
N GLU A 43 -28.97 1.50 1.64
CA GLU A 43 -28.93 2.28 2.91
C GLU A 43 -28.24 1.52 4.04
N GLN A 44 -28.43 0.20 4.12
CA GLN A 44 -27.86 -0.64 5.16
C GLN A 44 -26.33 -0.69 5.08
N GLU A 45 -25.75 -0.69 3.88
CA GLU A 45 -24.31 -0.73 3.66
C GLU A 45 -23.66 0.59 4.10
N VAL A 46 -24.30 1.72 3.79
CA VAL A 46 -23.84 3.05 4.23
C VAL A 46 -24.03 3.21 5.74
N LEU A 47 -25.12 2.67 6.30
CA LEU A 47 -25.39 2.73 7.73
C LEU A 47 -24.34 1.96 8.53
N GLU A 48 -23.89 0.81 8.06
CA GLU A 48 -22.82 0.02 8.69
C GLU A 48 -21.48 0.77 8.74
N LEU A 49 -21.21 1.64 7.78
CA LEU A 49 -20.00 2.46 7.75
C LEU A 49 -20.07 3.67 8.69
N VAL A 50 -21.26 4.24 8.87
CA VAL A 50 -21.46 5.50 9.62
C VAL A 50 -21.89 5.26 11.08
N MET A 51 -22.32 4.03 11.42
CA MET A 51 -22.74 3.70 12.77
C MET A 51 -21.57 3.75 13.79
N PRO A 52 -21.81 4.31 15.00
CA PRO A 52 -20.78 4.37 16.04
C PRO A 52 -20.38 2.96 16.48
N GLY A 53 -19.15 2.56 16.15
CA GLY A 53 -18.63 1.20 16.31
C GLY A 53 -17.97 0.64 15.04
N SER A 54 -18.19 1.27 13.88
CA SER A 54 -17.30 1.12 12.73
C SER A 54 -15.92 1.66 13.08
N GLU A 55 -14.88 1.08 12.50
CA GLU A 55 -13.48 1.44 12.73
C GLU A 55 -13.21 2.83 12.13
N THR A 56 -13.64 3.86 12.86
CA THR A 56 -13.45 5.25 12.48
C THR A 56 -12.01 5.63 12.80
N LEU A 57 -11.32 6.19 11.81
CA LEU A 57 -9.97 6.72 12.01
C LEU A 57 -10.02 7.80 13.09
N SER A 58 -9.15 7.69 14.09
CA SER A 58 -8.96 8.76 15.06
C SER A 58 -8.43 10.00 14.34
N THR A 59 -8.72 11.18 14.87
CA THR A 59 -8.05 12.43 14.45
C THR A 59 -6.53 12.29 14.44
N GLU A 60 -5.97 11.50 15.36
CA GLU A 60 -4.54 11.24 15.47
C GLU A 60 -4.02 10.33 14.33
N ASP A 61 -4.87 9.44 13.81
CA ASP A 61 -4.55 8.61 12.63
C ASP A 61 -4.57 9.46 11.36
N VAL A 62 -5.52 10.38 11.25
CA VAL A 62 -5.61 11.33 10.12
C VAL A 62 -4.42 12.28 10.11
N GLU A 63 -4.02 12.81 11.27
CA GLU A 63 -2.83 13.66 11.41
C GLU A 63 -1.55 12.92 11.02
N GLN A 64 -1.40 11.65 11.40
CA GLN A 64 -0.28 10.82 10.96
C GLN A 64 -0.27 10.59 9.46
N MET A 65 -1.43 10.35 8.83
CA MET A 65 -1.53 10.22 7.36
C MET A 65 -1.13 11.52 6.65
N VAL A 66 -1.53 12.68 7.18
CA VAL A 66 -1.15 13.98 6.62
C VAL A 66 0.35 14.26 6.79
N GLN A 67 0.94 13.88 7.93
CA GLN A 67 2.38 13.98 8.13
C GLN A 67 3.17 13.07 7.18
N LEU A 68 2.68 11.85 6.94
CA LEU A 68 3.27 10.93 5.96
C LEU A 68 3.11 11.40 4.52
N ALA A 69 2.00 12.07 4.19
CA ALA A 69 1.75 12.65 2.87
C ALA A 69 2.57 13.93 2.62
N GLY A 70 2.79 14.74 3.65
CA GLY A 70 3.63 15.95 3.60
C GLY A 70 5.13 15.68 3.62
N GLN A 71 5.56 14.46 3.95
CA GLN A 71 6.92 13.99 3.76
C GLN A 71 7.16 13.61 2.29
N GLU A 72 7.12 14.62 1.41
CA GLU A 72 7.82 14.51 0.14
C GLU A 72 9.29 14.22 0.49
N LYS A 73 9.73 13.01 0.12
CA LYS A 73 11.04 12.44 0.44
C LYS A 73 12.13 13.47 0.16
N THR A 74 12.56 14.18 1.20
CA THR A 74 13.94 14.64 1.25
C THR A 74 14.74 13.36 1.35
N ILE A 75 15.19 12.87 0.20
CA ILE A 75 16.18 11.81 0.09
C ILE A 75 17.46 12.42 0.66
N LEU A 76 17.54 12.45 1.99
CA LEU A 76 18.82 12.58 2.67
C LEU A 76 19.65 11.40 2.16
N PRO A 77 20.90 11.62 1.73
CA PRO A 77 21.79 10.52 1.45
C PRO A 77 21.89 9.71 2.73
N GLN A 78 21.29 8.51 2.73
CA GLN A 78 21.46 7.57 3.82
C GLN A 78 22.96 7.29 3.92
N PRO A 79 23.54 7.29 5.14
CA PRO A 79 24.89 6.79 5.32
C PRO A 79 24.94 5.36 4.81
N GLU A 80 25.95 5.05 3.99
CA GLU A 80 26.15 3.75 3.35
C GLU A 80 26.19 2.57 4.35
N ASP A 81 26.32 2.86 5.65
CA ASP A 81 26.38 1.87 6.72
C ASP A 81 25.03 1.15 6.99
N ASP A 82 23.87 1.69 6.60
CA ASP A 82 22.57 1.00 6.74
C ASP A 82 22.29 0.01 5.58
N LEU A 83 23.16 -0.04 4.57
CA LEU A 83 23.14 -1.05 3.49
C LEU A 83 23.47 -2.47 4.01
N GLU A 84 23.81 -2.62 5.28
CA GLU A 84 24.05 -3.91 5.93
C GLU A 84 22.79 -4.70 6.31
N LYS A 85 21.58 -4.23 5.96
CA LYS A 85 20.53 -5.20 5.60
C LYS A 85 20.92 -5.85 4.27
N LYS A 86 21.93 -6.74 4.33
CA LYS A 86 22.36 -7.60 3.22
C LYS A 86 21.11 -8.03 2.48
N PHE A 87 20.94 -7.56 1.27
CA PHE A 87 19.85 -7.99 0.42
C PHE A 87 20.10 -9.48 0.11
N TYR A 88 19.54 -10.34 0.97
CA TYR A 88 19.91 -11.74 1.01
C TYR A 88 19.41 -12.43 -0.26
N PHE A 89 20.15 -13.44 -0.72
CA PHE A 89 19.75 -14.29 -1.85
C PHE A 89 18.30 -14.80 -1.75
N LYS A 90 17.86 -15.14 -0.53
CA LYS A 90 16.49 -15.55 -0.24
C LYS A 90 15.46 -14.44 -0.54
N SER A 91 15.81 -13.18 -0.27
CA SER A 91 14.95 -12.02 -0.56
C SER A 91 14.77 -11.82 -2.06
N ILE A 92 15.83 -12.01 -2.85
CA ILE A 92 15.77 -11.95 -4.32
C ILE A 92 14.83 -13.02 -4.87
N VAL A 93 14.99 -14.26 -4.42
CA VAL A 93 14.11 -15.38 -4.83
C VAL A 93 12.67 -15.08 -4.45
N LYS A 94 12.41 -14.63 -3.21
CA LYS A 94 11.07 -14.28 -2.76
C LYS A 94 10.42 -13.19 -3.63
N ILE A 95 11.17 -12.16 -4.01
CA ILE A 95 10.64 -11.11 -4.90
C ILE A 95 10.28 -11.69 -6.27
N ILE A 96 11.14 -12.54 -6.82
CA ILE A 96 10.89 -13.18 -8.11
C ILE A 96 9.62 -14.03 -8.07
N ASP A 97 9.48 -14.86 -7.04
CA ASP A 97 8.32 -15.73 -6.86
C ASP A 97 7.02 -14.92 -6.67
N LEU A 98 7.06 -13.82 -5.91
CA LEU A 98 5.89 -12.97 -5.70
C LEU A 98 5.41 -12.32 -7.00
N ILE A 99 6.33 -11.85 -7.83
CA ILE A 99 5.99 -11.25 -9.12
C ILE A 99 5.40 -12.31 -10.05
N GLN A 100 5.98 -13.52 -10.08
CA GLN A 100 5.45 -14.60 -10.90
C GLN A 100 4.02 -14.98 -10.47
N ASN A 101 3.77 -15.10 -9.17
CA ASN A 101 2.42 -15.36 -8.66
C ASN A 101 1.43 -14.25 -9.04
N ALA A 102 1.85 -12.98 -8.99
CA ALA A 102 0.99 -11.87 -9.41
C ALA A 102 0.69 -11.90 -10.91
N ILE A 103 1.67 -12.30 -11.74
CA ILE A 103 1.46 -12.52 -13.19
C ILE A 103 0.43 -13.64 -13.40
N ASP A 104 0.59 -14.77 -12.72
CA ASP A 104 -0.28 -15.93 -12.88
C ASP A 104 -1.72 -15.59 -12.45
N GLU A 105 -1.88 -14.87 -11.34
CA GLU A 105 -3.19 -14.39 -10.88
C GLU A 105 -3.83 -13.42 -11.89
N ALA A 106 -3.05 -12.46 -12.41
CA ALA A 106 -3.56 -11.52 -13.41
C ALA A 106 -3.99 -12.23 -14.70
N LEU A 107 -3.27 -13.26 -15.14
CA LEU A 107 -3.65 -14.04 -16.32
C LEU A 107 -4.88 -14.93 -16.08
N SER A 108 -5.10 -15.36 -14.84
CA SER A 108 -6.24 -16.21 -14.48
C SER A 108 -7.52 -15.43 -14.24
N GLN A 109 -7.43 -14.25 -13.62
CA GLN A 109 -8.59 -13.47 -13.18
C GLN A 109 -9.01 -12.39 -14.18
N ASP A 110 -8.08 -11.89 -15.01
CA ASP A 110 -8.40 -10.81 -15.93
C ASP A 110 -9.28 -11.33 -17.08
N PRO A 111 -10.53 -10.86 -17.22
CA PRO A 111 -11.40 -11.27 -18.33
C PRO A 111 -10.85 -10.82 -19.70
N VAL A 112 -9.92 -9.87 -19.72
CA VAL A 112 -9.29 -9.32 -20.93
C VAL A 112 -7.84 -9.80 -21.02
N MET A 113 -7.63 -10.89 -21.78
CA MET A 113 -6.31 -11.51 -21.96
C MET A 113 -5.20 -10.53 -22.39
N THR A 114 -5.49 -9.57 -23.26
CA THR A 114 -4.49 -8.61 -23.75
C THR A 114 -3.95 -7.69 -22.65
N ARG A 115 -4.76 -7.41 -21.62
CA ARG A 115 -4.36 -6.61 -20.46
C ARG A 115 -3.48 -7.43 -19.53
N GLY A 116 -3.86 -8.67 -19.22
CA GLY A 116 -3.02 -9.62 -18.49
C GLY A 116 -1.65 -9.87 -19.16
N LEU A 117 -1.62 -10.01 -20.49
CA LEU A 117 -0.36 -10.13 -21.25
C LEU A 117 0.49 -8.86 -21.20
N SER A 118 -0.13 -7.67 -21.29
CA SER A 118 0.60 -6.40 -21.17
C SER A 118 1.20 -6.22 -19.77
N PHE A 119 0.46 -6.62 -18.73
CA PHE A 119 0.95 -6.66 -17.36
C PHE A 119 2.15 -7.62 -17.23
N LYS A 120 2.02 -8.86 -17.73
CA LYS A 120 3.12 -9.83 -17.76
C LYS A 120 4.38 -9.26 -18.40
N HIS A 121 4.28 -8.67 -19.60
CA HIS A 121 5.43 -8.09 -20.29
C HIS A 121 6.11 -6.96 -19.50
N SER A 122 5.31 -6.16 -18.79
CA SER A 122 5.83 -5.08 -17.93
C SER A 122 6.58 -5.66 -16.74
N CYS A 123 6.03 -6.69 -16.10
CA CYS A 123 6.67 -7.40 -14.98
C CYS A 123 7.94 -8.14 -15.41
N ASP A 124 7.93 -8.85 -16.54
CA ASP A 124 9.11 -9.55 -17.10
C ASP A 124 10.27 -8.56 -17.37
N SER A 125 9.93 -7.34 -17.79
CA SER A 125 10.94 -6.30 -18.03
C SER A 125 11.52 -5.77 -16.71
N ALA A 126 10.66 -5.56 -15.70
CA ALA A 126 11.07 -5.06 -14.39
C ALA A 126 11.87 -6.09 -13.57
N ILE A 127 11.49 -7.38 -13.64
CA ILE A 127 12.08 -8.44 -12.83
C ILE A 127 13.51 -8.79 -13.26
N LYS A 128 13.89 -8.47 -14.50
CA LYS A 128 15.21 -8.78 -15.09
C LYS A 128 16.38 -8.30 -14.23
N ILE A 129 16.23 -7.15 -13.56
CA ILE A 129 17.25 -6.61 -12.63
C ILE A 129 17.53 -7.60 -11.49
N TYR A 130 16.47 -8.22 -10.93
CA TYR A 130 16.59 -9.20 -9.87
C TYR A 130 17.07 -10.56 -10.37
N GLU A 131 16.71 -10.96 -11.58
CA GLU A 131 17.23 -12.17 -12.21
C GLU A 131 18.74 -12.09 -12.46
N ASP A 132 19.22 -10.95 -12.96
CA ASP A 132 20.63 -10.75 -13.22
C ASP A 132 21.41 -10.68 -11.90
N LEU A 133 20.86 -10.02 -10.89
CA LEU A 133 21.41 -10.05 -9.54
C LEU A 133 21.49 -11.48 -8.99
N TYR A 134 20.43 -12.29 -9.16
CA TYR A 134 20.43 -13.70 -8.77
C TYR A 134 21.54 -14.50 -9.46
N LYS A 135 21.74 -14.31 -10.77
CA LYS A 135 22.80 -14.96 -11.55
C LYS A 135 24.18 -14.59 -11.01
N ASP A 136 24.38 -13.32 -10.65
CA ASP A 136 25.65 -12.84 -10.11
C ASP A 136 25.94 -13.42 -8.72
N TYR A 137 24.94 -13.49 -7.83
CA TYR A 137 25.09 -14.19 -6.56
C TYR A 137 25.48 -15.66 -6.76
N ARG A 138 24.82 -16.38 -7.68
CA ARG A 138 25.15 -17.77 -8.02
C ARG A 138 26.60 -17.91 -8.52
N ARG A 139 27.04 -17.01 -9.39
CA ARG A 139 28.43 -16.98 -9.91
C ARG A 139 29.44 -16.76 -8.80
N LYS A 140 29.21 -15.76 -7.93
CA LYS A 140 30.07 -15.46 -6.78
C LYS A 140 30.19 -16.65 -5.83
N ILE A 141 29.07 -17.28 -5.47
CA ILE A 141 29.07 -18.49 -4.63
C ILE A 141 29.87 -19.63 -5.27
N LYS A 142 29.71 -19.84 -6.59
CA LYS A 142 30.46 -20.88 -7.32
C LYS A 142 31.96 -20.59 -7.34
N GLN A 143 32.35 -19.34 -7.55
CA GLN A 143 33.76 -18.90 -7.53
C GLN A 143 34.39 -19.10 -6.16
N SER A 144 33.73 -18.67 -5.08
CA SER A 144 34.23 -18.88 -3.71
C SER A 144 34.48 -20.35 -3.40
N ARG A 145 33.57 -21.25 -3.79
CA ARG A 145 33.76 -22.70 -3.60
C ARG A 145 34.98 -23.26 -4.34
N ILE A 146 35.28 -22.73 -5.53
CA ILE A 146 36.45 -23.17 -6.31
C ILE A 146 37.73 -22.68 -5.64
N THR A 147 37.77 -21.41 -5.20
CA THR A 147 38.96 -20.85 -4.52
C THR A 147 39.24 -21.57 -3.21
N ASP A 148 38.21 -21.89 -2.43
CA ASP A 148 38.34 -22.61 -1.15
C ASP A 148 38.88 -24.03 -1.35
N PHE A 149 38.51 -24.69 -2.46
CA PHE A 149 39.02 -26.01 -2.82
C PHE A 149 40.50 -25.96 -3.24
N LEU A 150 40.90 -24.94 -4.00
CA LEU A 150 42.27 -24.78 -4.48
C LEU A 150 43.26 -24.40 -3.37
N GLN A 151 42.80 -23.72 -2.31
CA GLN A 151 43.62 -23.36 -1.15
C GLN A 151 43.82 -24.50 -0.14
N LYS A 152 43.11 -25.62 -0.29
CA LYS A 152 43.22 -26.80 0.60
C LYS A 152 44.24 -27.86 0.13
N LYS A 153 45.13 -27.51 -0.80
CA LYS A 153 46.26 -28.34 -1.25
C LYS A 153 47.57 -27.74 -0.79
#